data_AF-A0A8J3IQW5-F1
#
_entry.id   AF-A0A8J3IQW5-F1
#
_cell.length_a   1.000
_cell.length_b   1.000
_cell.length_c   1.000
_cell.angle_alpha   90.00
_cell.angle_beta   90.00
_cell.angle_gamma   90.00
#
_symmetry.space_group_name_H-M   'P 1'
#
loop_
_entity.id
_entity.type
_entity.pdbx_description
1 polymer ?
#
loop_
_entity_poly.entity_id
_entity_poly.type
_entity_poly.pdbx_seq_one_letter_code
_entity_poly.pdbx_strand_id
1 'polypeptide(L)'
;MERQHEGQMTPEQQTQRIHHLLAQAQQACKTDSSSISDPRAEALFTMLAGVLGGAMRVLQDYQRQELQWQKEQREPERRVTIDIDQIEPSSKAAVTVPYD
;
A
#
# COMPACT_ATOMS: atom_id res chain seq x y z
N MET A 1 10.04 -32.82 -1.66
CA MET A 1 10.74 -32.06 -0.61
C MET A 1 10.69 -30.59 -1.01
N GLU A 2 9.68 -29.80 -0.61
CA GLU A 2 9.54 -28.40 -1.11
C GLU A 2 9.12 -27.36 -0.07
N ARG A 3 8.97 -27.71 1.21
CA ARG A 3 8.54 -26.74 2.25
C ARG A 3 9.67 -26.00 2.97
N GLN A 4 10.94 -26.22 2.61
CA GLN A 4 12.08 -25.68 3.38
C GLN A 4 12.57 -24.31 2.91
N HIS A 5 12.09 -23.76 1.79
CA HIS A 5 12.51 -22.44 1.28
C HIS A 5 11.49 -21.32 1.51
N GLU A 6 10.31 -21.61 2.05
CA GLU A 6 9.25 -20.60 2.21
C GLU A 6 9.43 -19.71 3.45
N GLY A 7 10.18 -20.17 4.45
CA GLY A 7 10.34 -19.43 5.72
C GLY A 7 11.36 -18.29 5.69
N GLN A 8 12.10 -18.10 4.60
CA GLN A 8 13.18 -17.09 4.51
C GLN A 8 12.94 -16.00 3.45
N MET A 9 11.77 -16.00 2.79
CA MET A 9 11.45 -14.94 1.85
C MET A 9 11.11 -13.64 2.59
N THR A 10 11.68 -12.54 2.10
CA THR A 10 11.24 -11.20 2.52
C THR A 10 9.76 -11.01 2.16
N PRO A 11 9.02 -10.16 2.89
CA PRO A 11 7.63 -9.85 2.57
C PRO A 11 7.44 -9.42 1.10
N GLU A 12 8.39 -8.67 0.54
CA GLU A 12 8.39 -8.27 -0.87
C GLU A 12 8.52 -9.46 -1.82
N GLN A 13 9.46 -10.37 -1.54
CA GLN A 13 9.65 -11.59 -2.34
C GLN A 13 8.41 -12.50 -2.28
N GLN A 14 7.80 -12.64 -1.10
CA GLN A 14 6.58 -13.42 -0.94
C GLN A 14 5.43 -12.78 -1.71
N THR A 15 5.32 -11.44 -1.71
CA THR A 15 4.29 -10.72 -2.45
C THR A 15 4.47 -10.86 -3.96
N GLN A 16 5.71 -10.76 -4.46
CA GLN A 16 6.03 -10.99 -5.87
C GLN A 16 5.71 -12.44 -6.30
N ARG A 17 6.01 -13.42 -5.44
CA ARG A 17 5.67 -14.82 -5.67
C ARG A 17 4.16 -15.03 -5.77
N ILE A 18 3.40 -14.47 -4.83
CA ILE A 18 1.93 -14.55 -4.84
C ILE A 18 1.38 -13.90 -6.11
N HIS A 19 1.88 -12.72 -6.49
CA HIS A 19 1.47 -12.07 -7.73
C HIS A 19 1.70 -12.97 -8.96
N HIS A 20 2.87 -13.63 -9.04
CA HIS A 20 3.18 -14.53 -10.14
C HIS A 20 2.22 -15.72 -10.21
N LEU A 21 1.94 -16.36 -9.07
CA LEU A 21 1.00 -17.49 -9.00
C LEU A 21 -0.42 -17.07 -9.41
N LEU A 22 -0.89 -15.92 -8.94
CA LEU A 22 -2.21 -15.40 -9.31
C LEU A 22 -2.29 -15.07 -10.81
N ALA A 23 -1.23 -14.50 -11.39
CA ALA A 23 -1.17 -14.19 -12.82
C ALA A 23 -1.20 -15.46 -13.67
N GLN A 24 -0.45 -16.50 -13.29
CA GLN A 24 -0.48 -17.81 -13.94
C GLN A 24 -1.88 -18.43 -13.87
N ALA A 25 -2.50 -18.46 -12.69
CA ALA A 25 -3.84 -19.00 -12.51
C ALA A 25 -4.89 -18.25 -13.32
N GLN A 26 -4.78 -16.92 -13.40
CA GLN A 26 -5.69 -16.10 -14.22
C GLN A 26 -5.53 -16.43 -15.70
N GLN A 27 -4.29 -16.57 -16.18
CA GLN A 27 -4.03 -16.88 -17.58
C GLN A 27 -4.54 -18.27 -17.95
N ALA A 28 -4.38 -19.26 -17.05
CA ALA A 28 -4.94 -20.59 -17.22
C ALA A 28 -6.47 -20.52 -17.36
N CYS A 29 -7.16 -19.81 -16.45
CA CYS A 29 -8.62 -19.65 -16.53
C CYS A 29 -9.08 -19.01 -17.84
N LYS A 30 -8.39 -17.99 -18.34
CA LYS A 30 -8.73 -17.32 -19.61
C LYS A 30 -8.48 -18.22 -20.83
N THR A 31 -7.44 -19.03 -20.77
CA THR A 31 -7.11 -19.97 -21.83
C THR A 31 -8.15 -21.08 -21.88
N ASP A 32 -8.49 -21.64 -20.73
CA ASP A 32 -9.47 -22.72 -20.61
C ASP A 32 -10.87 -22.24 -21.00
N SER A 33 -11.28 -21.03 -20.58
CA SER A 33 -12.59 -20.48 -20.98
C SER A 33 -12.75 -20.39 -22.49
N SER A 34 -11.68 -20.09 -23.24
CA SER A 34 -11.73 -20.01 -24.71
C SER A 34 -11.84 -21.36 -25.41
N SER A 35 -11.53 -22.45 -24.70
CA SER A 35 -11.49 -23.82 -25.25
C SER A 35 -12.70 -24.66 -24.83
N ILE A 36 -13.54 -24.15 -23.92
CA ILE A 36 -14.67 -24.87 -23.33
C ILE A 36 -15.94 -24.61 -24.15
N SER A 37 -16.64 -25.69 -24.50
CA SER A 37 -17.94 -25.61 -25.20
C SER A 37 -19.14 -25.53 -24.27
N ASP A 38 -18.97 -25.82 -22.97
CA ASP A 38 -20.04 -25.70 -21.97
C ASP A 38 -20.13 -24.24 -21.46
N PRO A 39 -21.24 -23.52 -21.73
CA PRO A 39 -21.39 -22.12 -21.33
C PRO A 39 -21.37 -21.92 -19.81
N ARG A 40 -21.73 -22.94 -19.01
CA ARG A 40 -21.66 -22.84 -17.54
C ARG A 40 -20.22 -22.88 -17.06
N ALA A 41 -19.41 -23.75 -17.66
CA ALA A 41 -18.00 -23.84 -17.35
C ALA A 41 -17.26 -22.58 -17.84
N GLU A 42 -17.55 -22.07 -19.03
CA GLU A 42 -17.01 -20.80 -19.53
C GLU A 42 -17.28 -19.63 -18.55
N ALA A 43 -18.52 -19.51 -18.07
CA ALA A 43 -18.89 -18.48 -17.10
C ALA A 43 -18.14 -18.62 -15.78
N LEU A 44 -17.95 -19.86 -15.29
CA LEU A 44 -17.17 -20.14 -14.09
C LEU A 44 -15.71 -19.69 -14.25
N PHE A 45 -15.04 -20.09 -15.33
CA PHE A 45 -13.65 -19.71 -15.58
C PHE A 45 -13.48 -18.20 -15.78
N THR A 46 -14.43 -17.55 -16.44
CA THR A 46 -14.45 -16.09 -16.59
C THR A 46 -14.57 -15.40 -15.23
N MET A 47 -15.45 -15.88 -14.35
CA MET A 47 -15.61 -15.35 -13.00
C MET A 47 -14.33 -15.54 -12.17
N LEU A 48 -13.73 -16.73 -12.22
CA LEU A 48 -12.47 -17.03 -11.53
C LEU A 48 -11.35 -16.11 -12.01
N ALA A 49 -11.22 -15.91 -13.33
CA ALA A 49 -10.25 -14.96 -13.88
C ALA A 49 -10.47 -13.52 -13.37
N GLY A 50 -11.74 -13.12 -13.19
CA GLY A 50 -12.11 -11.84 -12.59
C GLY A 50 -11.67 -11.72 -11.13
N VAL A 51 -11.98 -12.72 -10.30
CA VAL A 51 -11.59 -12.76 -8.87
C VAL A 51 -10.07 -12.70 -8.71
N LEU A 52 -9.34 -13.50 -9.49
CA LEU A 52 -7.86 -13.50 -9.48
C LEU A 52 -7.30 -12.14 -9.92
N GLY A 53 -7.94 -11.49 -10.90
CA GLY A 53 -7.61 -10.13 -11.30
C GLY A 53 -7.81 -9.09 -10.20
N GLY A 54 -8.91 -9.20 -9.45
CA GLY A 54 -9.18 -8.36 -8.28
C GLY A 54 -8.14 -8.55 -7.18
N ALA A 55 -7.80 -9.81 -6.86
CA ALA A 55 -6.78 -10.13 -5.87
C ALA A 55 -5.41 -9.51 -6.20
N MET A 56 -4.98 -9.58 -7.48
CA MET A 56 -3.74 -8.95 -7.92
C MET A 56 -3.76 -7.42 -7.75
N ARG A 57 -4.89 -6.74 -8.02
CA ARG A 57 -5.00 -5.29 -7.81
C ARG A 57 -4.86 -4.92 -6.35
N VAL A 58 -5.55 -5.62 -5.45
CA VAL A 58 -5.44 -5.38 -3.99
C VAL A 58 -3.99 -5.55 -3.53
N LEU A 59 -3.31 -6.59 -4.03
CA LEU A 59 -1.90 -6.84 -3.71
C LEU A 59 -0.99 -5.71 -4.21
N GLN A 60 -1.23 -5.21 -5.43
CA GLN A 60 -0.46 -4.11 -6.02
C GLN A 60 -0.71 -2.77 -5.29
N ASP A 61 -1.94 -2.52 -4.85
CA ASP A 61 -2.30 -1.33 -4.09
C ASP A 61 -1.64 -1.35 -2.71
N TYR A 62 -1.63 -2.50 -2.03
CA TYR A 62 -0.89 -2.67 -0.78
C TYR A 62 0.61 -2.36 -0.96
N GLN A 63 1.26 -2.95 -1.98
CA GLN A 63 2.68 -2.66 -2.26
C GLN A 63 2.95 -1.18 -2.51
N ARG A 64 2.03 -0.49 -3.18
CA ARG A 64 2.17 0.96 -3.44
C ARG A 64 2.09 1.77 -2.14
N GLN A 65 1.12 1.45 -1.27
CA GLN A 65 0.95 2.12 0.01
C GLN A 65 2.14 1.88 0.93
N GLU A 66 2.65 0.65 0.98
CA GLU A 66 3.84 0.30 1.77
C GLU A 66 5.07 1.11 1.32
N LEU A 67 5.28 1.23 0.00
CA LEU A 67 6.36 2.06 -0.56
C LEU A 67 6.20 3.55 -0.24
N GLN A 68 4.97 4.06 -0.18
CA GLN A 68 4.71 5.45 0.19
C GLN A 68 4.99 5.69 1.68
N TRP A 69 4.50 4.80 2.54
CA TRP A 69 4.74 4.85 3.98
C TRP A 69 6.25 4.82 4.30
N GLN A 70 7.02 3.97 3.62
CA GLN A 70 8.47 3.93 3.80
C GLN A 70 9.18 5.20 3.31
N LYS A 71 8.64 5.92 2.32
CA LYS A 71 9.19 7.21 1.88
C LYS A 71 8.93 8.30 2.92
N GLU A 72 7.72 8.35 3.46
CA GLU A 72 7.34 9.30 4.52
C GLU A 72 8.17 9.08 5.79
N GLN A 73 8.47 7.83 6.14
CA GLN A 73 9.36 7.47 7.25
C GLN A 73 10.83 7.89 7.04
N ARG A 74 11.27 8.05 5.79
CA ARG A 74 12.66 8.40 5.43
C ARG A 74 12.88 9.89 5.19
N GLU A 75 11.83 10.71 5.21
CA GLU A 75 11.98 12.17 5.16
C GLU A 75 12.38 12.65 6.57
N PRO A 76 13.66 12.99 6.84
CA PRO A 76 14.04 13.49 8.15
C PRO A 76 13.25 14.78 8.37
N GLU A 77 12.67 14.89 9.57
CA GLU A 77 11.97 16.06 10.10
C GLU A 77 12.35 17.32 9.34
N ARG A 78 11.38 17.91 8.62
CA ARG A 78 11.47 19.35 8.32
C ARG A 78 11.63 20.02 9.68
N ARG A 79 12.88 20.32 10.05
CA ARG A 79 13.20 21.26 11.10
C ARG A 79 12.45 22.52 10.70
N VAL A 80 11.30 22.73 11.34
CA VAL A 80 10.70 24.05 11.42
C VAL A 80 11.71 24.81 12.25
N THR A 81 12.65 25.48 11.58
CA THR A 81 13.45 26.52 12.21
C THR A 81 12.43 27.60 12.54
N ILE A 82 11.93 27.58 13.77
CA ILE A 82 11.18 28.72 14.31
C ILE A 82 12.24 29.80 14.47
N ASP A 83 12.27 30.76 13.55
CA ASP A 83 13.02 32.01 13.73
C ASP A 83 12.41 32.75 14.92
N ILE A 84 13.00 32.56 16.11
CA ILE A 84 12.60 33.19 17.37
C ILE A 84 12.82 34.73 17.31
N ASP A 85 13.50 35.25 16.28
CA ASP A 85 13.74 36.68 16.08
C ASP A 85 12.51 37.48 15.58
N GLN A 86 11.38 36.84 15.26
CA GLN A 86 10.14 37.54 14.86
C GLN A 86 9.08 37.67 15.97
N ILE A 87 9.43 37.39 17.23
CA ILE A 87 8.56 37.74 18.36
C ILE A 87 8.82 39.21 18.71
N GLU A 88 8.14 40.13 18.03
CA GLU A 88 8.07 41.53 18.47
C GLU A 88 7.57 41.55 19.93
N PRO A 89 8.29 42.18 20.88
CA PRO A 89 7.73 42.46 22.19
C PRO A 89 6.72 43.59 22.02
N SER A 90 5.47 43.26 21.70
CA SER A 90 4.36 44.21 21.70
C SER A 90 4.06 44.64 23.14
N SER A 91 4.88 45.55 23.64
CA SER A 91 4.62 46.33 24.85
C SER A 91 3.46 47.27 24.58
N LYS A 92 2.33 47.07 25.29
CA LYS A 92 1.54 48.14 25.94
C LYS A 92 0.31 47.56 26.64
N ALA A 93 0.39 47.46 27.96
CA ALA A 93 -0.74 47.80 28.83
C ALA A 93 -0.17 48.23 30.18
N ALA A 94 0.00 49.55 30.34
CA ALA A 94 0.12 50.15 31.65
C ALA A 94 -1.18 49.88 32.40
N VAL A 95 -1.11 49.12 33.49
CA VAL A 95 -2.16 49.12 34.51
C VAL A 95 -1.49 49.52 35.81
N THR A 96 -1.64 50.81 36.11
CA THR A 96 -1.31 51.39 37.41
C THR A 96 -2.34 50.95 38.45
N VAL A 97 -1.80 50.61 39.61
CA VAL A 97 -2.42 50.13 40.86
C VAL A 97 -3.52 51.08 41.39
N PRO A 98 -4.37 50.62 42.30
CA PRO A 98 -4.20 51.16 43.66
C PRO A 98 -4.26 50.10 44.77
N TYR A 99 -3.55 50.46 45.83
CA TYR A 99 -3.38 49.79 47.11
C TYR A 99 -4.53 50.16 48.06
N ASP A 100 -5.01 49.19 48.83
CA ASP A 100 -5.31 49.31 50.27
C ASP A 100 -5.15 47.93 50.91
#